data_AF-A0A2A5WJI3-F1
#
_entry.id   AF-A0A2A5WJI3-F1
#
_cell.length_a   1.000
_cell.length_b   1.000
_cell.length_c   1.000
_cell.angle_alpha   90.00
_cell.angle_beta   90.00
_cell.angle_gamma   90.00
#
_symmetry.space_group_name_H-M   'P 1'
#
loop_
_entity.id
_entity.type
_entity.pdbx_description
1 polymer ?
#
loop_
_entity_poly.entity_id
_entity_poly.type
_entity_poly.pdbx_seq_one_letter_code
_entity_poly.pdbx_strand_id
1 'polypeptide(L)'
;MIELSWPWCLGFLPLPLLAYFLLPRARQADAALHVPFYNAVSNFVSVRATDHRTTITRLLLAAMWLLLVLASARPVWIGDPIQLPASGRDLMVAVDISGSMGQNDMTLAGVSVTRLDAVKKIAGDFIEQRAGDRLGLILFGSKPYEQTPLTFDRHTVGALLDETPLGIAGGKTAIGDAIGLAVKRLRARPSEQRVLILLTDGRNNFGELTPMQAADIASTESVRIYTIAFGAERMVIPGLIMDRMINPSAELDTETLAEIAGKTGGLYRRARSTEELAAIYAELDQVEPIELAFETFRPQKSLYIWPLSMALFISLVVAILQPRVIGMRLPSLANLKPRSQGAVTSA
;
A
#
# COMPACT_ATOMS: atom_id res chain seq x y z
N MET A 1 -7.49 1.97 -21.14
CA MET A 1 -6.97 2.20 -22.51
C MET A 1 -5.62 1.51 -22.68
N ILE A 2 -5.28 1.04 -23.88
CA ILE A 2 -3.97 0.40 -24.14
C ILE A 2 -3.01 1.48 -24.64
N GLU A 3 -1.88 1.64 -23.95
CA GLU A 3 -0.79 2.51 -24.38
C GLU A 3 0.51 1.71 -24.50
N LEU A 4 1.42 2.20 -25.35
CA LEU A 4 2.76 1.66 -25.47
C LEU A 4 3.68 2.51 -24.60
N SER A 5 4.31 1.92 -23.59
CA SER A 5 5.22 2.70 -22.74
C SER A 5 6.46 3.15 -23.53
N TRP A 6 6.93 2.32 -24.48
CA TRP A 6 8.15 2.57 -25.26
C TRP A 6 7.87 2.46 -26.78
N PRO A 7 7.18 3.45 -27.37
CA PRO A 7 6.79 3.41 -28.79
C PRO A 7 8.01 3.41 -29.73
N TRP A 8 9.15 3.97 -29.30
CA TRP A 8 10.40 3.98 -30.08
C TRP A 8 10.94 2.58 -30.40
N CYS A 9 10.58 1.54 -29.62
CA CYS A 9 10.95 0.15 -29.92
C CYS A 9 10.41 -0.32 -31.28
N LEU A 10 9.33 0.28 -31.79
CA LEU A 10 8.81 0.01 -33.13
C LEU A 10 9.81 0.38 -34.23
N GLY A 11 10.79 1.24 -33.95
CA GLY A 11 11.90 1.55 -34.84
C GLY A 11 12.82 0.36 -35.13
N PHE A 12 12.72 -0.74 -34.38
CA PHE A 12 13.41 -1.99 -34.67
C PHE A 12 12.67 -2.88 -35.69
N LEU A 13 11.46 -2.54 -36.10
CA LEU A 13 10.72 -3.31 -37.10
C LEU A 13 11.48 -3.53 -38.44
N PRO A 14 12.22 -2.54 -39.01
CA PRO A 14 12.96 -2.72 -40.27
C PRO A 14 14.30 -3.46 -40.14
N LEU A 15 14.76 -3.82 -38.92
CA LEU A 15 16.07 -4.46 -38.72
C LEU A 15 16.31 -5.72 -39.56
N PRO A 16 15.35 -6.68 -39.69
CA PRO A 16 15.56 -7.87 -40.50
C PRO A 16 15.72 -7.56 -41.99
N LEU A 17 15.03 -6.53 -42.48
CA LEU A 17 15.16 -6.07 -43.87
C LEU A 17 16.51 -5.39 -44.09
N LEU A 18 16.90 -4.49 -43.19
CA LEU A 18 18.23 -3.85 -43.21
C LEU A 18 19.34 -4.90 -43.17
N ALA A 19 19.20 -5.91 -42.31
CA ALA A 19 20.16 -7.00 -42.22
C ALA A 19 20.24 -7.81 -43.53
N TYR A 20 19.09 -8.07 -44.17
CA TYR A 20 19.04 -8.75 -45.47
C TYR A 20 19.75 -7.96 -46.58
N PHE A 21 19.64 -6.62 -46.59
CA PHE A 21 20.28 -5.78 -47.60
C PHE A 21 21.77 -5.50 -47.34
N LEU A 22 22.18 -5.37 -46.07
CA LEU A 22 23.52 -4.93 -45.69
C LEU A 22 24.49 -6.08 -45.42
N LEU A 23 24.02 -7.23 -44.91
CA LEU A 23 24.92 -8.35 -44.60
C LEU A 23 25.25 -9.17 -45.85
N PRO A 24 26.53 -9.58 -46.00
CA PRO A 24 26.91 -10.49 -47.07
C PRO A 24 26.17 -11.81 -46.89
N ARG A 25 25.81 -12.45 -48.02
CA ARG A 25 25.21 -13.78 -48.02
C ARG A 25 26.09 -14.72 -47.21
N ALA A 26 25.48 -15.43 -46.25
CA ALA A 26 26.19 -16.41 -45.44
C ALA A 26 26.93 -17.38 -46.36
N ARG A 27 28.25 -17.50 -46.17
CA ARG A 27 29.04 -18.50 -46.89
C ARG A 27 28.51 -19.87 -46.48
N GLN A 28 27.81 -20.53 -47.39
CA GLN A 28 27.48 -21.93 -47.23
C GLN A 28 28.81 -22.67 -47.30
N ALA A 29 29.33 -23.06 -46.14
CA ALA A 29 30.35 -24.09 -46.07
C ALA A 29 29.65 -25.41 -46.37
N ASP A 30 29.34 -25.64 -47.64
CA ASP A 30 29.02 -26.98 -48.09
C ASP A 30 30.28 -27.81 -47.83
N ALA A 31 30.22 -28.65 -46.79
CA ALA A 31 31.22 -29.67 -46.57
C ALA A 31 31.18 -30.58 -47.79
N ALA A 32 32.06 -30.32 -48.76
CA ALA A 32 32.16 -31.09 -49.98
C ALA A 32 32.65 -32.50 -49.62
N LEU A 33 31.70 -33.40 -49.38
CA LEU A 33 31.99 -34.82 -49.27
C LEU A 33 32.28 -35.31 -50.69
N HIS A 34 33.55 -35.62 -50.98
CA HIS A 34 33.95 -36.11 -52.29
C HIS A 34 33.47 -37.56 -52.44
N VAL A 35 32.32 -37.78 -53.08
CA VAL A 35 31.77 -39.12 -53.31
C VAL A 35 32.03 -39.55 -54.76
N PRO A 36 32.73 -40.66 -55.03
CA PRO A 36 33.10 -41.09 -56.39
C PRO A 36 31.93 -41.52 -57.29
N PHE A 37 30.67 -41.37 -56.85
CA PHE A 37 29.46 -41.75 -57.59
C PHE A 37 28.45 -40.59 -57.73
N TYR A 38 28.94 -39.38 -58.03
CA TYR A 38 28.15 -38.15 -58.15
C TYR A 38 26.92 -38.27 -59.08
N ASN A 39 27.06 -38.99 -60.21
CA ASN A 39 25.98 -39.17 -61.18
C ASN A 39 24.87 -40.15 -60.72
N ALA A 40 25.16 -41.07 -59.79
CA ALA A 40 24.16 -41.98 -59.24
C ALA A 40 23.38 -41.36 -58.07
N VAL A 41 24.00 -40.42 -57.35
CA VAL A 41 23.41 -39.74 -56.18
C VAL A 41 22.63 -38.48 -56.58
N SER A 42 23.05 -37.75 -57.62
CA SER A 42 22.36 -36.53 -58.09
C SER A 42 20.92 -36.78 -58.54
N ASN A 43 20.62 -37.96 -59.09
CA ASN A 43 19.25 -38.35 -59.47
C ASN A 43 18.33 -38.69 -58.28
N PHE A 44 18.88 -38.98 -57.09
CA PHE A 44 18.11 -39.18 -55.86
C PHE A 44 18.00 -37.91 -55.00
N VAL A 45 18.92 -36.96 -55.18
CA VAL A 45 18.99 -35.72 -54.39
C VAL A 45 18.17 -34.58 -55.01
N SER A 46 17.67 -34.73 -56.24
CA SER A 46 16.70 -33.80 -56.84
C SER A 46 15.28 -33.96 -56.29
N VAL A 47 15.11 -34.33 -55.02
CA VAL A 47 13.86 -34.06 -54.33
C VAL A 47 13.84 -32.56 -54.10
N ARG A 48 13.14 -31.86 -55.01
CA ARG A 48 12.65 -30.50 -54.86
C ARG A 48 11.85 -30.45 -53.56
N ALA A 49 12.54 -30.34 -52.43
CA ALA A 49 11.96 -30.25 -51.11
C ALA A 49 11.33 -28.86 -50.99
N THR A 50 10.15 -28.76 -51.60
CA THR A 50 9.07 -27.80 -51.34
C THR A 50 9.52 -26.43 -50.84
N ASP A 51 9.62 -25.49 -51.78
CA ASP A 51 9.77 -24.04 -51.56
C ASP A 51 8.76 -23.50 -50.51
N HIS A 52 7.60 -24.14 -50.40
CA HIS A 52 6.57 -23.88 -49.39
C HIS A 52 7.05 -24.05 -47.94
N ARG A 53 7.91 -25.02 -47.62
CA ARG A 53 8.43 -25.18 -46.24
C ARG A 53 9.36 -24.02 -45.86
N THR A 54 10.19 -23.56 -46.80
CA THR A 54 11.08 -22.41 -46.55
C THR A 54 10.29 -21.10 -46.42
N THR A 55 9.18 -20.97 -47.15
CA THR A 55 8.29 -19.81 -47.08
C THR A 55 7.53 -19.77 -45.74
N ILE A 56 6.99 -20.89 -45.27
CA ILE A 56 6.31 -20.98 -43.97
C ILE A 56 7.28 -20.66 -42.82
N THR A 57 8.50 -21.19 -42.83
CA THR A 57 9.49 -20.87 -41.80
C THR A 57 9.87 -19.39 -41.81
N ARG A 58 10.03 -18.76 -42.99
CA ARG A 58 10.28 -17.31 -43.08
C ARG A 58 9.13 -16.48 -42.52
N LEU A 59 7.88 -16.85 -42.81
CA LEU A 59 6.69 -16.18 -42.26
C LEU A 59 6.60 -16.31 -40.74
N LEU A 60 6.89 -17.50 -40.19
CA LEU A 60 6.92 -17.73 -38.74
C LEU A 60 8.02 -16.90 -38.05
N LEU A 61 9.21 -16.81 -38.65
CA LEU A 61 10.30 -15.97 -38.12
C LEU A 61 9.95 -14.48 -38.19
N ALA A 62 9.28 -14.02 -39.25
CA ALA A 62 8.80 -12.65 -39.36
C ALA A 62 7.71 -12.34 -38.32
N ALA A 63 6.78 -13.25 -38.09
CA ALA A 63 5.75 -13.13 -37.05
C ALA A 63 6.36 -13.13 -35.64
N MET A 64 7.36 -13.98 -35.39
CA MET A 64 8.12 -14.01 -34.14
C MET A 64 8.84 -12.68 -33.90
N TRP A 65 9.51 -12.12 -34.92
CA TRP A 65 10.15 -10.81 -34.83
C TRP A 65 9.16 -9.70 -34.49
N LEU A 66 8.01 -9.65 -35.17
CA LEU A 66 6.96 -8.69 -34.90
C LEU A 66 6.48 -8.77 -33.44
N LEU A 67 6.26 -9.98 -32.93
CA LEU A 67 5.82 -10.21 -31.55
C LEU A 67 6.89 -9.83 -30.52
N LEU A 68 8.18 -10.05 -30.80
CA LEU A 68 9.28 -9.61 -29.94
C LEU A 68 9.39 -8.09 -29.90
N VAL A 69 9.24 -7.41 -31.03
CA VAL A 69 9.21 -5.94 -31.11
C VAL A 69 8.01 -5.40 -30.33
N LEU A 70 6.83 -6.01 -30.48
CA LEU A 70 5.62 -5.62 -29.76
C LEU A 70 5.75 -5.85 -28.25
N ALA A 71 6.33 -6.98 -27.82
CA ALA A 71 6.62 -7.24 -26.41
C ALA A 71 7.62 -6.23 -25.83
N SER A 72 8.64 -5.85 -26.61
CA SER A 72 9.65 -4.86 -26.24
C SER A 72 9.10 -3.45 -26.15
N ALA A 73 8.06 -3.12 -26.93
CA ALA A 73 7.35 -1.84 -26.84
C ALA A 73 6.47 -1.71 -25.58
N ARG A 74 6.35 -2.81 -24.79
CA ARG A 74 5.63 -2.89 -23.52
C ARG A 74 4.22 -2.30 -23.61
N PRO A 75 3.26 -3.05 -24.19
CA PRO A 75 1.86 -2.65 -24.14
C PRO A 75 1.40 -2.70 -22.69
N VAL A 76 0.78 -1.61 -22.22
CA VAL A 76 0.26 -1.47 -20.88
C VAL A 76 -1.23 -1.21 -20.96
N TRP A 77 -2.00 -1.92 -20.15
CA TRP A 77 -3.38 -1.57 -19.87
C TRP A 77 -3.41 -0.53 -18.77
N ILE A 78 -3.88 0.67 -19.10
CA ILE A 78 -4.15 1.73 -18.15
C ILE A 78 -5.60 1.56 -17.67
N GLY A 79 -5.75 1.23 -16.39
CA GLY A 79 -7.04 1.15 -15.72
C GLY A 79 -7.66 2.53 -15.46
N ASP A 80 -8.85 2.54 -14.88
CA ASP A 80 -9.52 3.77 -14.52
C ASP A 80 -8.73 4.54 -13.44
N PRO A 81 -8.77 5.89 -13.46
CA PRO A 81 -8.14 6.69 -12.41
C PRO A 81 -8.73 6.33 -11.05
N ILE A 82 -7.86 5.86 -10.16
CA ILE A 82 -8.16 5.68 -8.76
C ILE A 82 -7.71 6.96 -8.05
N GLN A 83 -8.62 7.57 -7.31
CA GLN A 83 -8.29 8.69 -6.44
C GLN A 83 -7.59 8.09 -5.21
N LEU A 84 -6.29 8.33 -5.04
CA LEU A 84 -5.68 8.13 -3.73
C LEU A 84 -5.91 9.39 -2.91
N PRO A 85 -6.26 9.25 -1.62
CA PRO A 85 -6.18 10.38 -0.70
C PRO A 85 -4.70 10.75 -0.59
N ALA A 86 -4.29 11.83 -1.26
CA ALA A 86 -3.02 12.47 -0.98
C ALA A 86 -3.31 13.64 -0.01
N SER A 87 -2.48 13.71 1.02
CA SER A 87 -2.43 14.77 2.04
C SER A 87 -3.68 15.00 2.91
N GLY A 88 -4.05 14.02 3.75
CA GLY A 88 -4.70 14.38 5.01
C GLY A 88 -3.71 14.85 6.06
N ARG A 89 -4.22 15.35 7.18
CA ARG A 89 -3.42 15.79 8.32
C ARG A 89 -2.86 14.62 9.09
N ASP A 90 -1.76 14.87 9.80
CA ASP A 90 -1.21 13.97 10.79
C ASP A 90 -1.79 14.35 12.16
N LEU A 91 -2.86 13.65 12.54
CA LEU A 91 -3.63 13.93 13.74
C LEU A 91 -3.32 12.87 14.80
N MET A 92 -2.72 13.32 15.90
CA MET A 92 -2.48 12.50 17.08
C MET A 92 -3.57 12.77 18.10
N VAL A 93 -4.29 11.74 18.53
CA VAL A 93 -5.24 11.84 19.65
C VAL A 93 -4.55 11.31 20.90
N ALA A 94 -4.45 12.15 21.93
CA ALA A 94 -3.96 11.76 23.24
C ALA A 94 -5.13 11.71 24.23
N VAL A 95 -5.43 10.52 24.74
CA VAL A 95 -6.55 10.28 25.66
C VAL A 95 -6.02 9.92 27.04
N ASP A 96 -6.52 10.64 28.05
CA ASP A 96 -6.29 10.33 29.45
C ASP A 96 -7.03 9.04 29.83
N ILE A 97 -6.33 8.12 30.50
CA ILE A 97 -6.87 6.86 31.03
C ILE A 97 -6.54 6.70 32.52
N SER A 98 -6.24 7.79 33.20
CA SER A 98 -5.98 7.86 34.63
C SER A 98 -7.21 7.48 35.47
N GLY A 99 -7.03 7.34 36.79
CA GLY A 99 -8.10 6.85 37.67
C GLY A 99 -9.37 7.70 37.67
N SER A 100 -9.25 9.01 37.44
CA SER A 100 -10.40 9.94 37.37
C SER A 100 -11.33 9.64 36.19
N MET A 101 -10.79 9.09 35.09
CA MET A 101 -11.56 8.72 33.91
C MET A 101 -12.51 7.54 34.13
N GLY A 102 -12.38 6.84 35.27
CA GLY A 102 -13.30 5.78 35.69
C GLY A 102 -14.56 6.27 36.39
N GLN A 103 -14.75 7.57 36.58
CA GLN A 103 -15.95 8.10 37.24
C GLN A 103 -17.21 7.93 36.38
N ASN A 104 -18.28 7.43 36.99
CA ASN A 104 -19.61 7.24 36.37
C ASN A 104 -20.46 8.52 36.48
N ASP A 105 -19.97 9.64 35.95
CA ASP A 105 -20.68 10.92 35.91
C ASP A 105 -21.19 11.32 34.52
N MET A 106 -20.95 10.48 33.52
CA MET A 106 -21.42 10.71 32.15
C MET A 106 -22.72 9.97 31.88
N THR A 107 -23.49 10.50 30.94
CA THR A 107 -24.68 9.85 30.41
C THR A 107 -24.52 9.66 28.91
N LEU A 108 -24.81 8.47 28.42
CA LEU A 108 -24.82 8.15 27.00
C LEU A 108 -26.12 7.39 26.69
N ALA A 109 -26.93 7.93 25.78
CA ALA A 109 -28.24 7.37 25.42
C ALA A 109 -29.16 7.07 26.63
N GLY A 110 -29.09 7.91 27.67
CA GLY A 110 -29.88 7.76 28.90
C GLY A 110 -29.31 6.77 29.93
N VAL A 111 -28.15 6.17 29.66
CA VAL A 111 -27.46 5.24 30.58
C VAL A 111 -26.24 5.93 31.19
N SER A 112 -26.04 5.75 32.50
CA SER A 112 -24.82 6.23 33.17
C SER A 112 -23.61 5.39 32.74
N VAL A 113 -22.56 6.08 32.30
CA VAL A 113 -21.31 5.47 31.82
C VAL A 113 -20.10 6.18 32.43
N THR A 114 -18.93 5.54 32.34
CA THR A 114 -17.68 6.18 32.77
C THR A 114 -17.28 7.31 31.82
N ARG A 115 -16.42 8.23 32.27
CA ARG A 115 -15.81 9.24 31.38
C ARG A 115 -15.03 8.57 30.24
N LEU A 116 -14.27 7.52 30.52
CA LEU A 116 -13.52 6.80 29.50
C LEU A 116 -14.44 6.18 28.44
N ASP A 117 -15.54 5.53 28.85
CA ASP A 117 -16.48 4.92 27.90
C ASP A 117 -17.19 5.97 27.02
N ALA A 118 -17.55 7.11 27.62
CA ALA A 118 -18.04 8.26 26.87
C ALA A 118 -17.01 8.75 25.84
N VAL A 119 -15.74 8.87 26.22
CA VAL A 119 -14.67 9.28 25.30
C VAL A 119 -14.45 8.26 24.19
N LYS A 120 -14.39 6.97 24.51
CA LYS A 120 -14.24 5.90 23.50
C LYS A 120 -15.31 6.00 22.43
N LYS A 121 -16.56 6.19 22.83
CA LYS A 121 -17.66 6.31 21.88
C LYS A 121 -17.52 7.55 21.01
N ILE A 122 -17.38 8.73 21.62
CA ILE A 122 -17.42 10.00 20.87
C ILE A 122 -16.13 10.21 20.06
N ALA A 123 -14.96 9.95 20.64
CA ALA A 123 -13.69 10.05 19.92
C ALA A 123 -13.55 8.95 18.88
N GLY A 124 -14.10 7.75 19.12
CA GLY A 124 -14.20 6.68 18.12
C GLY A 124 -15.00 7.14 16.90
N ASP A 125 -16.20 7.69 17.10
CA ASP A 125 -17.03 8.22 16.03
C ASP A 125 -16.31 9.35 15.25
N PHE A 126 -15.55 10.20 15.94
CA PHE A 126 -14.72 11.24 15.32
C PHE A 126 -13.59 10.64 14.46
N ILE A 127 -12.82 9.68 14.99
CA ILE A 127 -11.76 8.95 14.28
C ILE A 127 -12.33 8.30 13.01
N GLU A 128 -13.55 7.78 13.10
CA GLU A 128 -14.18 7.14 11.96
C GLU A 128 -14.57 8.11 10.84
N GLN A 129 -14.87 9.37 11.16
CA GLN A 129 -15.32 10.36 10.17
C GLN A 129 -14.14 11.01 9.41
N ARG A 130 -12.91 10.91 9.91
CA ARG A 130 -11.70 11.53 9.32
C ARG A 130 -11.13 10.77 8.13
N ALA A 131 -11.90 10.69 7.05
CA ALA A 131 -11.49 10.02 5.82
C ALA A 131 -10.38 10.78 5.09
N GLY A 132 -9.15 10.26 5.10
CA GLY A 132 -8.01 10.83 4.40
C GLY A 132 -6.87 11.28 5.31
N ASP A 133 -7.14 11.48 6.61
CA ASP A 133 -6.13 11.81 7.62
C ASP A 133 -5.35 10.57 8.07
N ARG A 134 -4.10 10.81 8.51
CA ARG A 134 -3.35 9.82 9.28
C ARG A 134 -3.61 10.05 10.75
N LEU A 135 -4.15 9.02 11.40
CA LEU A 135 -4.56 9.05 12.79
C LEU A 135 -3.56 8.25 13.62
N GLY A 136 -3.15 8.81 14.75
CA GLY A 136 -2.36 8.15 15.77
C GLY A 136 -3.06 8.24 17.12
N LEU A 137 -2.78 7.29 18.00
CA LEU A 137 -3.38 7.22 19.33
C LEU A 137 -2.30 7.11 20.39
N ILE A 138 -2.32 8.05 21.33
CA ILE A 138 -1.56 8.03 22.57
C ILE A 138 -2.54 7.85 23.72
N LEU A 139 -2.20 6.95 24.63
CA LEU A 139 -2.92 6.77 25.88
C LEU A 139 -1.99 7.19 27.00
N PHE A 140 -2.49 7.93 27.97
CA PHE A 140 -1.63 8.42 29.05
C PHE A 140 -2.32 8.40 30.41
N GLY A 141 -1.46 8.37 31.43
CA GLY A 141 -1.80 8.35 32.85
C GLY A 141 -0.53 8.79 33.58
N SER A 142 0.02 7.94 34.44
CA SER A 142 1.35 8.17 35.03
C SER A 142 2.46 8.23 33.98
N LYS A 143 2.31 7.50 32.86
CA LYS A 143 3.23 7.55 31.72
C LYS A 143 2.45 7.52 30.41
N PRO A 144 2.86 8.25 29.38
CA PRO A 144 2.27 8.13 28.06
C PRO A 144 2.85 6.93 27.31
N TYR A 145 2.00 6.28 26.50
CA TYR A 145 2.46 5.30 25.52
C TYR A 145 1.70 5.46 24.21
N GLU A 146 2.38 5.14 23.12
CA GLU A 146 1.79 5.14 21.78
C GLU A 146 1.06 3.81 21.58
N GLN A 147 -0.27 3.88 21.58
CA GLN A 147 -1.13 2.73 21.30
C GLN A 147 -1.15 2.43 19.80
N THR A 148 -1.10 3.48 18.96
CA THR A 148 -1.08 3.32 17.51
C THR A 148 -0.23 4.40 16.86
N PRO A 149 0.76 4.02 16.02
CA PRO A 149 1.47 4.99 15.20
C PRO A 149 0.54 5.59 14.12
N LEU A 150 0.93 6.74 13.58
CA LEU A 150 0.17 7.41 12.50
C LEU A 150 -0.12 6.46 11.33
N THR A 151 -1.39 6.20 11.07
CA THR A 151 -1.88 5.29 10.02
C THR A 151 -3.15 5.85 9.36
N PHE A 152 -3.39 5.46 8.10
CA PHE A 152 -4.67 5.71 7.43
C PHE A 152 -5.75 4.70 7.85
N ASP A 153 -5.38 3.64 8.57
CA ASP A 153 -6.32 2.61 9.04
C ASP A 153 -7.08 3.09 10.29
N ARG A 154 -8.08 3.93 10.04
CA ARG A 154 -8.98 4.48 11.06
C ARG A 154 -9.77 3.41 11.81
N HIS A 155 -10.07 2.28 11.19
CA HIS A 155 -10.82 1.20 11.84
C HIS A 155 -9.98 0.55 12.95
N THR A 156 -8.70 0.28 12.68
CA THR A 156 -7.79 -0.25 13.69
C THR A 156 -7.56 0.76 14.83
N VAL A 157 -7.40 2.05 14.52
CA VAL A 157 -7.27 3.09 15.57
C VAL A 157 -8.52 3.15 16.46
N GLY A 158 -9.71 3.15 15.86
CA GLY A 158 -10.98 3.14 16.61
C GLY A 158 -11.17 1.89 17.46
N ALA A 159 -10.87 0.70 16.93
CA ALA A 159 -10.94 -0.55 17.66
C ALA A 159 -9.98 -0.58 18.86
N LEU A 160 -8.73 -0.14 18.67
CA LEU A 160 -7.75 -0.08 19.76
C LEU A 160 -8.13 0.93 20.85
N LEU A 161 -8.79 2.03 20.48
CA LEU A 161 -9.37 2.96 21.46
C LEU A 161 -10.50 2.28 22.25
N ASP A 162 -11.43 1.62 21.56
CA ASP A 162 -12.57 0.95 22.18
C ASP A 162 -12.15 -0.16 23.17
N GLU A 163 -11.12 -0.93 22.81
CA GLU A 163 -10.55 -2.00 23.63
C GLU A 163 -9.70 -1.51 24.82
N THR A 164 -9.44 -0.21 24.92
CA THR A 164 -8.54 0.35 25.96
C THR A 164 -9.14 0.20 27.37
N PRO A 165 -8.54 -0.55 28.29
CA PRO A 165 -9.03 -0.61 29.66
C PRO A 165 -8.45 0.54 30.51
N LEU A 166 -9.20 0.90 31.55
CA LEU A 166 -8.83 1.96 32.49
C LEU A 166 -7.52 1.62 33.22
N GLY A 167 -6.64 2.63 33.41
CA GLY A 167 -5.52 2.53 34.33
C GLY A 167 -4.30 1.74 33.86
N ILE A 168 -4.23 1.26 32.61
CA ILE A 168 -2.99 0.64 32.06
C ILE A 168 -1.79 1.60 32.17
N ALA A 169 -2.03 2.89 31.98
CA ALA A 169 -0.99 3.92 32.10
C ALA A 169 -0.69 4.35 33.55
N GLY A 170 -1.32 3.73 34.56
CA GLY A 170 -1.26 4.12 35.97
C GLY A 170 -2.33 5.15 36.36
N GLY A 171 -2.49 5.37 37.67
CA GLY A 171 -3.60 6.17 38.23
C GLY A 171 -3.35 7.68 38.35
N LYS A 172 -2.22 8.19 37.86
CA LYS A 172 -1.87 9.63 37.87
C LYS A 172 -1.99 10.22 36.46
N THR A 173 -1.63 11.50 36.28
CA THR A 173 -1.80 12.22 35.01
C THR A 173 -0.52 13.00 34.65
N ALA A 174 0.14 12.60 33.56
CA ALA A 174 1.36 13.18 33.01
C ALA A 174 1.11 13.81 31.63
N ILE A 175 0.51 15.00 31.64
CA ILE A 175 0.13 15.76 30.44
C ILE A 175 1.37 16.20 29.65
N GLY A 176 2.38 16.73 30.34
CA GLY A 176 3.60 17.24 29.69
C GLY A 176 4.35 16.14 28.93
N ASP A 177 4.48 14.96 29.53
CA ASP A 177 5.11 13.82 28.88
C ASP A 177 4.29 13.33 27.69
N ALA A 178 2.95 13.33 27.78
CA ALA A 178 2.06 12.95 26.67
C ALA A 178 2.22 13.88 25.46
N ILE A 179 2.27 15.19 25.71
CA ILE A 179 2.58 16.19 24.67
C ILE A 179 3.99 15.95 24.11
N GLY A 180 4.99 15.71 24.95
CA GLY A 180 6.35 15.40 24.51
C GLY A 180 6.44 14.18 23.60
N LEU A 181 5.69 13.11 23.92
CA LEU A 181 5.59 11.92 23.08
C LEU A 181 4.90 12.24 21.74
N ALA A 182 3.80 12.98 21.76
CA ALA A 182 3.10 13.39 20.55
C ALA A 182 4.00 14.21 19.62
N VAL A 183 4.72 15.21 20.16
CA VAL A 183 5.68 16.02 19.41
C VAL A 183 6.77 15.15 18.81
N LYS A 184 7.32 14.20 19.57
CA LYS A 184 8.34 13.26 19.07
C LYS A 184 7.85 12.46 17.86
N ARG A 185 6.56 12.10 17.80
CA ARG A 185 5.95 11.38 16.68
C ARG A 185 5.60 12.29 15.50
N LEU A 186 5.16 13.51 15.76
CA LEU A 186 4.72 14.47 14.74
C LEU A 186 5.86 15.24 14.08
N ARG A 187 7.00 15.48 14.77
CA ARG A 187 8.10 16.32 14.25
C ARG A 187 8.70 15.86 12.93
N ALA A 188 8.56 14.58 12.58
CA ALA A 188 9.07 14.01 11.32
C ALA A 188 8.13 14.28 10.12
N ARG A 189 6.95 14.86 10.35
CA ARG A 189 5.93 15.14 9.34
C ARG A 189 6.03 16.58 8.83
N PRO A 190 5.43 16.94 7.69
CA PRO A 190 5.35 18.34 7.26
C PRO A 190 4.71 19.22 8.34
N SER A 191 5.27 20.41 8.61
CA SER A 191 4.84 21.29 9.71
C SER A 191 3.38 21.75 9.62
N GLU A 192 2.85 21.90 8.40
CA GLU A 192 1.48 22.37 8.16
C GLU A 192 0.41 21.34 8.56
N GLN A 193 0.80 20.07 8.76
CA GLN A 193 -0.11 18.94 8.97
C GLN A 193 -0.10 18.39 10.40
N ARG A 194 0.66 18.99 11.34
CA ARG A 194 0.89 18.44 12.68
C ARG A 194 -0.18 18.89 13.68
N VAL A 195 -1.09 17.99 14.05
CA VAL A 195 -2.15 18.27 15.04
C VAL A 195 -2.09 17.28 16.20
N LEU A 196 -2.22 17.79 17.41
CA LEU A 196 -2.48 17.02 18.62
C LEU A 196 -3.85 17.40 19.18
N ILE A 197 -4.73 16.42 19.38
CA ILE A 197 -5.93 16.58 20.20
C ILE A 197 -5.66 15.91 21.54
N LEU A 198 -5.59 16.71 22.60
CA LEU A 198 -5.36 16.26 23.96
C LEU A 198 -6.69 16.28 24.73
N LEU A 199 -7.13 15.13 25.22
CA LEU A 199 -8.32 15.00 26.06
C LEU A 199 -7.91 14.57 27.48
N THR A 200 -8.31 15.34 28.49
CA THR A 200 -8.07 15.03 29.90
C THR A 200 -9.19 15.55 30.79
N ASP A 201 -9.36 14.89 31.94
CA ASP A 201 -10.29 15.29 32.99
C ASP A 201 -9.58 15.81 34.27
N GLY A 202 -8.25 15.96 34.22
CA GLY A 202 -7.43 16.16 35.41
C GLY A 202 -6.34 17.22 35.25
N ARG A 203 -5.69 17.50 36.38
CA ARG A 203 -4.49 18.33 36.45
C ARG A 203 -3.24 17.47 36.33
N ASN A 204 -2.21 18.00 35.67
CA ASN A 204 -0.89 17.38 35.66
C ASN A 204 -0.34 17.24 37.08
N ASN A 205 -0.18 16.00 37.55
CA ASN A 205 0.29 15.68 38.90
C ASN A 205 1.48 14.70 38.91
N PHE A 206 1.96 14.32 37.73
CA PHE A 206 3.08 13.43 37.52
C PHE A 206 3.79 13.77 36.20
N GLY A 207 4.95 13.16 35.96
CA GLY A 207 5.73 13.31 34.74
C GLY A 207 7.02 14.09 34.92
N GLU A 208 7.91 13.95 33.96
CA GLU A 208 9.23 14.61 33.94
C GLU A 208 9.12 16.02 33.33
N LEU A 209 8.30 16.18 32.30
CA LEU A 209 8.03 17.46 31.65
C LEU A 209 6.81 18.13 32.29
N THR A 210 6.96 19.42 32.60
CA THR A 210 5.79 20.25 32.92
C THR A 210 4.95 20.50 31.65
N PRO A 211 3.62 20.70 31.78
CA PRO A 211 2.76 20.95 30.62
C PRO A 211 3.20 22.17 29.80
N MET A 212 3.66 23.24 30.47
CA MET A 212 4.13 24.44 29.79
C MET A 212 5.45 24.27 29.06
N GLN A 213 6.41 23.53 29.63
CA GLN A 213 7.63 23.16 28.89
C GLN A 213 7.31 22.32 27.67
N ALA A 214 6.36 21.39 27.78
CA ALA A 214 5.94 20.58 26.63
C ALA A 214 5.23 21.43 25.56
N ALA A 215 4.43 22.43 25.95
CA ALA A 215 3.82 23.39 25.04
C ALA A 215 4.86 24.27 24.33
N ASP A 216 5.94 24.68 25.01
CA ASP A 216 7.07 25.38 24.40
C ASP A 216 7.74 24.56 23.30
N ILE A 217 7.99 23.28 23.58
CA ILE A 217 8.56 22.35 22.62
C ILE A 217 7.60 22.15 21.44
N ALA A 218 6.31 21.96 21.71
CA ALA A 218 5.29 21.79 20.66
C ALA A 218 5.18 23.02 19.74
N SER A 219 5.19 24.24 20.32
CA SER A 219 5.15 25.49 19.56
C SER A 219 6.38 25.63 18.66
N THR A 220 7.57 25.34 19.20
CA THR A 220 8.84 25.35 18.44
C THR A 220 8.81 24.35 17.28
N GLU A 221 8.23 23.18 17.51
CA GLU A 221 8.07 22.12 16.51
C GLU A 221 6.81 22.30 15.65
N SER A 222 6.15 23.46 15.67
CA SER A 222 4.95 23.76 14.87
C SER A 222 3.84 22.70 15.00
N VAL A 223 3.68 22.12 16.20
CA VAL A 223 2.59 21.18 16.52
C VAL A 223 1.45 21.97 17.14
N ARG A 224 0.30 22.00 16.47
CA ARG A 224 -0.91 22.67 16.98
C ARG A 224 -1.63 21.76 17.98
N ILE A 225 -1.89 22.25 19.19
CA ILE A 225 -2.53 21.46 20.25
C ILE A 225 -3.95 21.98 20.51
N TYR A 226 -4.93 21.11 20.33
CA TYR A 226 -6.30 21.29 20.80
C TYR A 226 -6.46 20.59 22.13
N THR A 227 -6.92 21.30 23.15
CA THR A 227 -7.10 20.72 24.48
C THR A 227 -8.58 20.66 24.83
N ILE A 228 -9.04 19.46 25.19
CA ILE A 228 -10.42 19.19 25.57
C ILE A 228 -10.43 18.77 27.04
N ALA A 229 -10.99 19.65 27.88
CA ALA A 229 -11.30 19.39 29.26
C ALA A 229 -12.63 18.62 29.34
N PHE A 230 -12.64 17.38 29.87
CA PHE A 230 -13.83 16.56 29.94
C PHE A 230 -14.22 16.21 31.38
N GLY A 231 -15.47 16.47 31.78
CA GLY A 231 -15.96 16.06 33.09
C GLY A 231 -17.25 16.77 33.51
N ALA A 232 -18.08 16.10 34.30
CA ALA A 232 -19.39 16.64 34.68
C ALA A 232 -19.23 17.81 35.65
N GLU A 233 -20.12 18.79 35.55
CA GLU A 233 -20.17 19.90 36.50
C GLU A 233 -20.90 19.51 37.79
N ARG A 234 -21.80 18.53 37.71
CA ARG A 234 -22.63 18.06 38.82
C ARG A 234 -22.80 16.55 38.74
N MET A 235 -22.54 15.87 39.85
CA MET A 235 -22.86 14.47 40.06
C MET A 235 -23.76 14.38 41.30
N VAL A 236 -24.85 13.62 41.20
CA VAL A 236 -25.74 13.32 42.32
C VAL A 236 -25.36 11.94 42.87
N ILE A 237 -24.91 11.90 44.12
CA ILE A 237 -24.64 10.65 44.82
C ILE A 237 -25.85 10.33 45.71
N PRO A 238 -26.50 9.17 45.53
CA PRO A 238 -27.58 8.73 46.41
C PRO A 238 -27.09 8.60 47.84
N GLY A 239 -27.72 9.34 48.75
CA GLY A 239 -27.40 9.29 50.19
C GLY A 239 -28.40 8.43 50.96
N LEU A 240 -28.00 7.98 52.16
CA LEU A 240 -28.89 7.19 53.04
C LEU A 240 -30.12 7.99 53.52
N ILE A 241 -30.02 9.33 53.55
CA ILE A 241 -31.07 10.23 54.05
C ILE A 241 -31.43 11.31 53.01
N MET A 242 -30.43 11.86 52.31
CA MET A 242 -30.62 12.88 51.28
C MET A 242 -29.52 12.78 50.23
N ASP A 243 -29.89 12.98 48.97
CA ASP A 243 -28.95 12.98 47.85
C ASP A 243 -27.96 14.13 47.98
N ARG A 244 -26.69 13.85 47.72
CA ARG A 244 -25.61 14.83 47.77
C ARG A 244 -25.16 15.19 46.37
N MET A 245 -25.21 16.48 46.05
CA MET A 245 -24.64 17.00 44.81
C MET A 245 -23.18 17.39 45.05
N ILE A 246 -22.28 16.88 44.22
CA ILE A 246 -20.86 17.24 44.22
C ILE A 246 -20.42 17.70 42.83
N ASN A 247 -19.35 18.48 42.75
CA ASN A 247 -18.70 18.79 41.48
C ASN A 247 -17.51 17.83 41.31
N PRO A 248 -17.62 16.80 40.45
CA PRO A 248 -16.56 15.82 40.24
C PRO A 248 -15.39 16.34 39.40
N SER A 249 -15.50 17.57 38.88
CA SER A 249 -14.51 18.22 38.01
C SER A 249 -13.88 19.45 38.67
N ALA A 250 -13.85 19.50 40.00
CA ALA A 250 -13.26 20.62 40.74
C ALA A 250 -11.72 20.69 40.62
N GLU A 251 -11.07 19.57 40.29
CA GLU A 251 -9.60 19.48 40.17
C GLU A 251 -9.07 19.78 38.75
N LEU A 252 -9.96 20.15 37.83
CA LEU A 252 -9.60 20.41 36.43
C LEU A 252 -8.82 21.72 36.30
N ASP A 253 -7.62 21.66 35.75
CA ASP A 253 -6.77 22.83 35.51
C ASP A 253 -7.05 23.44 34.14
N THR A 254 -8.13 24.22 34.07
CA THR A 254 -8.58 24.83 32.82
C THR A 254 -7.66 25.94 32.32
N GLU A 255 -6.96 26.61 33.23
CA GLU A 255 -6.04 27.71 32.89
C GLU A 255 -4.81 27.17 32.15
N THR A 256 -4.17 26.14 32.69
CA THR A 256 -3.02 25.50 32.03
C THR A 256 -3.40 24.92 30.67
N LEU A 257 -4.56 24.26 30.54
CA LEU A 257 -5.02 23.73 29.25
C LEU A 257 -5.27 24.85 28.22
N ALA A 258 -5.89 25.95 28.64
CA ALA A 258 -6.10 27.12 27.78
C ALA A 258 -4.77 27.75 27.33
N GLU A 259 -3.78 27.82 28.21
CA GLU A 259 -2.46 28.36 27.90
C GLU A 259 -1.71 27.46 26.89
N ILE A 260 -1.76 26.13 27.05
CA ILE A 260 -1.17 25.17 26.10
C ILE A 260 -1.76 25.36 24.69
N ALA A 261 -3.08 25.41 24.59
CA ALA A 261 -3.76 25.62 23.31
C ALA A 261 -3.40 26.97 22.69
N GLY A 262 -3.44 28.04 23.49
CA GLY A 262 -3.09 29.40 23.03
C GLY A 262 -1.66 29.51 22.51
N LYS A 263 -0.70 28.90 23.21
CA LYS A 263 0.73 28.94 22.85
C LYS A 263 1.09 28.19 21.56
N THR A 264 0.27 27.19 21.21
CA THR A 264 0.48 26.35 20.02
C THR A 264 -0.45 26.72 18.86
N GLY A 265 -1.30 27.75 19.04
CA GLY A 265 -2.24 28.21 18.02
C GLY A 265 -3.44 27.28 17.81
N GLY A 266 -3.77 26.45 18.81
CA GLY A 266 -4.98 25.63 18.84
C GLY A 266 -6.09 26.24 19.70
N LEU A 267 -7.11 25.44 20.02
CA LEU A 267 -8.28 25.88 20.79
C LEU A 267 -8.47 25.04 22.05
N TYR A 268 -8.85 25.73 23.13
CA TYR A 268 -9.32 25.10 24.35
C TYR A 268 -10.85 24.98 24.35
N ARG A 269 -11.35 23.82 24.74
CA ARG A 269 -12.78 23.56 24.93
C ARG A 269 -13.01 22.75 26.20
N ARG A 270 -14.16 22.98 26.82
CA ARG A 270 -14.63 22.20 27.98
C ARG A 270 -15.94 21.53 27.63
N ALA A 271 -15.99 20.21 27.79
CA ALA A 271 -17.17 19.38 27.63
C ALA A 271 -17.68 18.93 29.00
N ARG A 272 -18.92 19.30 29.32
CA ARG A 272 -19.63 18.89 30.54
C ARG A 272 -20.49 17.65 30.36
N SER A 273 -20.78 17.29 29.11
CA SER A 273 -21.59 16.15 28.72
C SER A 273 -21.03 15.49 27.45
N THR A 274 -21.56 14.32 27.11
CA THR A 274 -21.23 13.60 25.88
C THR A 274 -21.65 14.39 24.63
N GLU A 275 -22.77 15.12 24.70
CA GLU A 275 -23.25 15.97 23.61
C GLU A 275 -22.34 17.18 23.37
N GLU A 276 -21.89 17.84 24.44
CA GLU A 276 -20.91 18.93 24.33
C GLU A 276 -19.59 18.42 23.74
N LEU A 277 -19.13 17.23 24.15
CA LEU A 277 -17.93 16.61 23.60
C LEU A 277 -18.08 16.33 22.10
N ALA A 278 -19.22 15.78 21.67
CA ALA A 278 -19.50 15.54 20.26
C ALA A 278 -19.53 16.85 19.44
N ALA A 279 -20.12 17.91 19.99
CA ALA A 279 -20.16 19.22 19.35
C ALA A 279 -18.77 19.83 19.16
N ILE A 280 -17.87 19.66 20.14
CA ILE A 280 -16.47 20.10 20.03
C ILE A 280 -15.74 19.35 18.92
N TYR A 281 -15.90 18.03 18.82
CA TYR A 281 -15.29 17.27 17.73
C TYR A 281 -15.82 17.69 16.35
N ALA A 282 -17.12 18.00 16.25
CA ALA A 282 -17.71 18.55 15.03
C ALA A 282 -17.17 19.95 14.68
N GLU A 283 -16.90 20.79 15.68
CA GLU A 283 -16.23 22.08 15.47
C GLU A 283 -14.78 21.89 14.97
N LEU A 284 -14.04 20.95 15.57
CA LEU A 284 -12.67 20.63 15.15
C LEU A 284 -12.60 20.08 13.71
N ASP A 285 -13.68 19.44 13.22
CA ASP A 285 -13.79 19.02 11.83
C ASP A 285 -13.85 20.21 10.85
N GLN A 286 -14.47 21.32 11.27
CA GLN A 286 -14.57 22.54 10.47
C GLN A 286 -13.28 23.36 10.51
N VAL A 287 -12.64 23.45 11.67
CA VAL A 287 -11.40 24.24 11.84
C VAL A 287 -10.20 23.55 11.20
N GLU A 288 -10.19 22.21 11.21
CA GLU A 288 -9.17 21.40 10.57
C GLU A 288 -9.79 20.53 9.47
N PRO A 289 -10.14 21.14 8.33
CA PRO A 289 -10.75 20.42 7.22
C PRO A 289 -9.74 19.47 6.59
N ILE A 290 -10.25 18.37 6.05
CA ILE A 290 -9.48 17.40 5.30
C ILE A 290 -9.06 18.05 3.97
N GLU A 291 -7.76 18.21 3.73
CA GLU A 291 -7.24 18.61 2.43
C GLU A 291 -7.36 17.43 1.46
N LEU A 292 -8.47 17.37 0.74
CA LEU A 292 -8.66 16.39 -0.32
C LEU A 292 -7.85 16.79 -1.56
N ALA A 293 -6.52 16.70 -1.49
CA ALA A 293 -5.69 16.69 -2.68
C ALA A 293 -5.80 15.30 -3.29
N PHE A 294 -6.71 15.11 -4.25
CA PHE A 294 -6.79 13.84 -4.95
C PHE A 294 -5.58 13.71 -5.89
N GLU A 295 -4.59 12.91 -5.50
CA GLU A 295 -3.64 12.41 -6.50
C GLU A 295 -4.32 11.29 -7.28
N THR A 296 -4.56 11.55 -8.57
CA THR A 296 -5.09 10.52 -9.47
C THR A 296 -3.96 9.56 -9.84
N PHE A 297 -4.01 8.35 -9.31
CA PHE A 297 -3.16 7.26 -9.73
C PHE A 297 -3.92 6.36 -10.70
N ARG A 298 -3.31 6.03 -11.83
CA ARG A 298 -3.87 5.06 -12.78
C ARG A 298 -3.07 3.77 -12.68
N PRO A 299 -3.64 2.66 -12.15
CA PRO A 299 -2.92 1.40 -12.09
C PRO A 299 -2.57 0.92 -13.50
N GLN A 300 -1.31 0.56 -13.68
CA GLN A 300 -0.75 0.11 -14.95
C GLN A 300 -0.49 -1.39 -14.90
N LYS A 301 -1.20 -2.16 -15.74
CA LYS A 301 -0.94 -3.60 -15.89
C LYS A 301 -0.21 -3.86 -17.19
N SER A 302 1.03 -4.33 -17.09
CA SER A 302 1.84 -4.63 -18.27
C SER A 302 1.33 -5.90 -18.99
N LEU A 303 1.06 -5.80 -20.28
CA LEU A 303 0.52 -6.88 -21.12
C LEU A 303 1.60 -7.59 -21.97
N TYR A 304 2.88 -7.22 -21.84
CA TYR A 304 3.99 -7.79 -22.63
C TYR A 304 4.10 -9.32 -22.57
N ILE A 305 3.57 -9.94 -21.51
CA ILE A 305 3.62 -11.39 -21.32
C ILE A 305 2.90 -12.15 -22.42
N TRP A 306 1.83 -11.58 -23.01
CA TRP A 306 1.06 -12.20 -24.07
C TRP A 306 1.84 -12.30 -25.40
N PRO A 307 2.35 -11.19 -25.99
CA PRO A 307 3.13 -11.27 -27.21
C PRO A 307 4.45 -12.04 -27.01
N LEU A 308 5.09 -11.93 -25.83
CA LEU A 308 6.30 -12.68 -25.53
C LEU A 308 6.05 -14.20 -25.48
N SER A 309 4.97 -14.63 -24.82
CA SER A 309 4.61 -16.07 -24.77
C SER A 309 4.29 -16.60 -26.17
N MET A 310 3.63 -15.81 -27.02
CA MET A 310 3.35 -16.17 -28.40
C MET A 310 4.64 -16.30 -29.24
N ALA A 311 5.59 -15.38 -29.08
CA ALA A 311 6.90 -15.47 -29.74
C ALA A 311 7.68 -16.72 -29.30
N LEU A 312 7.66 -17.04 -28.00
CA LEU A 312 8.29 -18.23 -27.44
C LEU A 312 7.64 -19.51 -27.98
N PHE A 313 6.32 -19.54 -28.09
CA PHE A 313 5.60 -20.66 -28.70
C PHE A 313 5.98 -20.86 -30.18
N ILE A 314 6.03 -19.79 -30.98
CA ILE A 314 6.47 -19.87 -32.38
C ILE A 314 7.91 -20.37 -32.47
N SER A 315 8.81 -19.90 -31.60
CA SER A 315 10.20 -20.38 -31.54
C SER A 315 10.26 -21.89 -31.29
N LEU A 316 9.43 -22.41 -30.38
CA LEU A 316 9.36 -23.84 -30.09
C LEU A 316 8.85 -24.64 -31.30
N VAL A 317 7.78 -24.16 -31.96
CA VAL A 317 7.22 -24.79 -33.17
C VAL A 317 8.27 -24.84 -34.28
N VAL A 318 8.99 -23.74 -34.52
CA VAL A 318 10.06 -23.68 -35.52
C VAL A 318 11.17 -24.68 -35.19
N ALA A 319 11.58 -24.79 -33.93
CA ALA A 319 12.62 -25.73 -33.50
C ALA A 319 12.23 -27.20 -33.73
N ILE A 320 10.97 -27.57 -33.46
CA ILE A 320 10.46 -28.93 -33.68
C ILE A 320 10.38 -29.27 -35.17
N LEU A 321 10.00 -28.31 -36.02
CA LEU A 321 9.90 -28.49 -37.46
C LEU A 321 11.27 -28.58 -38.16
N GLN A 322 12.38 -28.31 -37.47
CA GLN A 322 13.72 -28.45 -38.05
C GLN A 322 14.05 -29.94 -38.31
N PRO A 323 14.52 -30.27 -39.52
CA PRO A 323 14.79 -31.66 -39.91
C PRO A 323 15.87 -32.36 -39.08
N ARG A 324 16.70 -31.61 -38.35
CA ARG A 324 17.71 -32.16 -37.41
C ARG A 324 17.08 -32.86 -36.20
N VAL A 325 15.91 -32.40 -35.73
CA VAL A 325 15.21 -32.99 -34.58
C VAL A 325 14.37 -34.20 -34.99
N ILE A 326 13.72 -34.11 -36.15
CA ILE A 326 12.90 -35.20 -36.71
C ILE A 326 13.77 -36.34 -37.24
N GLY A 327 14.95 -36.04 -37.82
CA GLY A 327 15.89 -37.04 -38.33
C GLY A 327 16.67 -37.82 -37.25
N MET A 328 16.58 -37.43 -35.98
CA MET A 328 17.17 -38.18 -34.85
C MET A 328 16.32 -39.37 -34.39
N ARG A 329 15.09 -39.52 -34.90
CA ARG A 329 14.24 -40.69 -34.62
C ARG A 329 14.06 -41.52 -35.89
N LEU A 330 14.64 -42.73 -35.85
CA LEU A 330 14.56 -43.87 -36.78
C LEU A 330 15.75 -44.03 -37.76
N PRO A 331 16.87 -44.64 -37.33
CA PRO A 331 17.62 -45.50 -38.24
C PRO A 331 16.73 -46.70 -38.57
N SER A 332 16.26 -46.77 -39.81
CA SER A 332 15.55 -47.92 -40.36
C SER A 332 16.45 -49.17 -40.31
N LEU A 333 16.11 -50.11 -39.44
CA LEU A 333 16.72 -51.45 -39.31
C LEU A 333 16.33 -52.40 -40.48
N ALA A 334 16.18 -51.88 -41.70
CA ALA A 334 15.61 -52.65 -42.82
C ALA A 334 16.61 -53.19 -43.85
N ASN A 335 17.93 -53.02 -43.67
CA ASN A 335 18.93 -53.45 -44.67
C ASN A 335 19.99 -54.44 -44.12
N LEU A 336 19.57 -55.47 -43.40
CA LEU A 336 20.33 -56.73 -43.33
C LEU A 336 19.75 -57.70 -44.36
N LYS A 337 20.31 -57.66 -45.57
CA LYS A 337 20.01 -58.55 -46.69
C LYS A 337 20.32 -60.01 -46.31
N PRO A 338 19.39 -60.97 -46.46
CA PRO A 338 19.71 -62.38 -46.34
C PRO A 338 20.55 -62.82 -47.55
N ARG A 339 21.68 -63.46 -47.28
CA ARG A 339 22.59 -64.04 -48.27
C ARG A 339 21.86 -65.20 -48.97
N SER A 340 21.58 -65.03 -50.25
CA SER A 340 20.84 -65.94 -51.13
C SER A 340 21.45 -67.34 -51.22
N GLN A 341 20.60 -68.37 -51.10
CA GLN A 341 20.83 -69.73 -51.61
C GLN A 341 20.27 -69.88 -53.04
N GLY A 342 20.92 -70.73 -53.84
CA GLY A 342 20.39 -71.36 -55.07
C GLY A 342 21.15 -70.93 -56.33
N ALA A 343 22.07 -71.71 -56.93
CA ALA A 343 21.99 -73.05 -57.54
C ALA A 343 22.18 -72.92 -59.06
N VAL A 344 23.18 -73.61 -59.62
CA VAL A 344 23.19 -74.05 -61.04
C VAL A 344 23.78 -75.46 -61.08
N THR A 345 23.00 -76.38 -61.65
CA THR A 345 23.28 -77.78 -61.94
C THR A 345 23.94 -77.98 -63.31
N SER A 346 24.64 -79.12 -63.42
CA SER A 346 24.89 -80.00 -64.58
C SER A 346 25.82 -79.55 -65.73
N ALA A 347 26.94 -80.27 -65.86
CA ALA A 347 27.17 -81.24 -66.95
C ALA A 347 28.06 -82.38 -66.41
#